data_AF-A0A7K4IFU7-F1
#
_entry.id   AF-A0A7K4IFU7-F1
#
_cell.length_a   1.000
_cell.length_b   1.000
_cell.length_c   1.000
_cell.angle_alpha   90.00
_cell.angle_beta   90.00
_cell.angle_gamma   90.00
#
_symmetry.space_group_name_H-M   'P 1'
#
loop_
_entity.id
_entity.type
_entity.pdbx_description
1 polymer ?
#
loop_
_entity_poly.entity_id
_entity_poly.type
_entity_poly.pdbx_seq_one_letter_code
_entity_poly.pdbx_strand_id
1 'polypeptide(L)'
;MTEAAETPVEDIEMLREKLRELKAKARQDLEELRRDRDKMREYKTLRDEHNKEVRALIESVKAEREERDRINKEIAEAKERRAAIHAQLKSVYDEIRELRSVIVGSPSTDQRRMMRRVEELEWRQQTELLTREDEASIVEEIAKIEATLVKIGQEKEKQDKIHELRRLARRLKDEATEVHQKVLELSEQSQTHHQEVVRIRPQLEQYKKAADTAHQNFVEWLKRVKEGEEKLKEARTQIEEIQGKIRKYASEKQTASRTEKRTQQKVAEQERLDAAVEKLQSGKRLTFDEFILAQRVVSDDSRRRPFRHEAADEDDGDTSESVEDAASTEEAETVEEAMTPSDEPSDDEGELDAELDTEPLQDGQDSTDS
;
A
#
# COMPACT_ATOMS: atom_id res chain seq x y z
N MET A 1 -37.54 -60.35 -40.87
CA MET A 1 -36.58 -60.25 -39.74
C MET A 1 -35.46 -59.29 -40.16
N THR A 2 -35.73 -57.98 -40.16
CA THR A 2 -34.80 -56.93 -40.63
C THR A 2 -34.72 -55.72 -39.68
N GLU A 3 -35.44 -55.73 -38.56
CA GLU A 3 -35.51 -54.57 -37.64
C GLU A 3 -34.24 -54.33 -36.81
N ALA A 4 -33.32 -55.30 -36.72
CA ALA A 4 -32.14 -55.17 -35.85
C ALA A 4 -31.00 -54.30 -36.43
N ALA A 5 -31.08 -53.87 -37.70
CA ALA A 5 -30.01 -53.11 -38.36
C ALA A 5 -30.24 -51.58 -38.38
N GLU A 6 -31.44 -51.10 -38.07
CA GLU A 6 -31.77 -49.66 -38.10
C GLU A 6 -31.40 -48.94 -36.79
N THR A 7 -31.52 -49.62 -35.64
CA THR A 7 -31.25 -49.05 -34.31
C THR A 7 -29.80 -48.55 -34.08
N PRO A 8 -28.72 -49.16 -34.61
CA PRO A 8 -27.35 -48.67 -34.38
C PRO A 8 -27.02 -47.40 -35.16
N VAL A 9 -27.77 -47.10 -36.23
CA VAL A 9 -27.55 -45.91 -37.07
C VAL A 9 -28.16 -44.67 -36.43
N GLU A 10 -29.35 -44.81 -35.85
CA GLU A 10 -30.05 -43.76 -35.11
C GLU A 10 -29.23 -43.27 -33.89
N ASP A 11 -28.57 -44.19 -33.18
CA ASP A 11 -27.70 -43.86 -32.03
C ASP A 11 -26.50 -42.98 -32.45
N ILE A 12 -25.93 -43.20 -33.63
CA ILE A 12 -24.80 -42.40 -34.14
C ILE A 12 -25.27 -41.01 -34.57
N GLU A 13 -26.45 -40.91 -35.18
CA GLU A 13 -27.03 -39.62 -35.56
C GLU A 13 -27.38 -38.79 -34.33
N MET A 14 -27.97 -39.42 -33.30
CA MET A 14 -28.20 -38.79 -32.00
C MET A 14 -26.90 -38.33 -31.33
N LEU A 15 -25.82 -39.12 -31.38
CA LEU A 15 -24.51 -38.71 -30.86
C LEU A 15 -23.92 -37.53 -31.64
N ARG A 16 -24.14 -37.46 -32.95
CA ARG A 16 -23.69 -36.34 -33.81
C ARG A 16 -24.49 -35.07 -33.57
N GLU A 17 -25.78 -35.18 -33.27
CA GLU A 17 -26.63 -34.05 -32.88
C GLU A 17 -26.23 -33.50 -31.52
N LYS A 18 -26.09 -34.37 -30.51
CA LYS A 18 -25.55 -33.99 -29.19
C LYS A 18 -24.18 -33.32 -29.31
N LEU A 19 -23.32 -33.80 -30.21
CA LEU A 19 -22.02 -33.17 -30.48
C LEU A 19 -22.16 -31.77 -31.10
N ARG A 20 -23.11 -31.56 -32.01
CA ARG A 20 -23.39 -30.24 -32.60
C ARG A 20 -23.91 -29.27 -31.55
N GLU A 21 -24.83 -29.71 -30.69
CA GLU A 21 -25.37 -28.91 -29.60
C GLU A 21 -24.30 -28.52 -28.58
N LEU A 22 -23.48 -29.48 -28.13
CA LEU A 22 -22.37 -29.22 -27.21
C LEU A 22 -21.35 -28.25 -27.80
N LYS A 23 -21.03 -28.38 -29.10
CA LYS A 23 -20.16 -27.42 -29.80
C LYS A 23 -20.79 -26.04 -29.93
N ALA A 24 -22.11 -25.94 -30.09
CA ALA A 24 -22.80 -24.66 -30.14
C ALA A 24 -22.80 -23.98 -28.76
N LYS A 25 -23.11 -24.71 -27.69
CA LYS A 25 -23.03 -24.24 -26.30
C LYS A 25 -21.60 -23.80 -25.95
N ALA A 26 -20.60 -24.64 -26.22
CA ALA A 26 -19.20 -24.29 -25.98
C ALA A 26 -18.72 -23.04 -26.76
N ARG A 27 -19.32 -22.72 -27.91
CA ARG A 27 -19.05 -21.46 -28.63
C ARG A 27 -19.68 -20.26 -27.93
N GLN A 28 -20.90 -20.40 -27.44
CA GLN A 28 -21.59 -19.36 -26.67
C GLN A 28 -20.83 -19.08 -25.37
N ASP A 29 -20.52 -20.13 -24.61
CA ASP A 29 -19.75 -20.05 -23.36
C ASP A 29 -18.37 -19.40 -23.59
N LEU A 30 -17.72 -19.69 -24.72
CA LEU A 30 -16.45 -19.05 -25.09
C LEU A 30 -16.60 -17.55 -25.38
N GLU A 31 -17.71 -17.14 -25.99
CA GLU A 31 -17.98 -15.73 -26.25
C GLU A 31 -18.30 -14.97 -24.96
N GLU A 32 -19.08 -15.56 -24.06
CA GLU A 32 -19.32 -15.05 -22.71
C GLU A 32 -18.02 -14.92 -21.92
N LEU A 33 -17.19 -15.97 -21.91
CA LEU A 33 -15.89 -15.97 -21.26
C LEU A 33 -14.96 -14.88 -21.79
N ARG A 34 -14.99 -14.60 -23.10
CA ARG A 34 -14.22 -13.50 -23.69
C ARG A 34 -14.67 -12.16 -23.15
N ARG A 35 -15.98 -11.90 -23.11
CA ARG A 35 -16.55 -10.66 -22.57
C ARG A 35 -16.22 -10.49 -21.09
N ASP A 36 -16.31 -11.56 -20.31
CA ASP A 36 -15.99 -11.54 -18.88
C ASP A 36 -14.51 -11.30 -18.63
N ARG A 37 -13.63 -11.87 -19.47
CA ARG A 37 -12.19 -11.62 -19.41
C ARG A 37 -11.85 -10.18 -19.79
N ASP A 38 -12.53 -9.61 -20.78
CA ASP A 38 -12.29 -8.24 -21.20
C ASP A 38 -12.72 -7.26 -20.08
N LYS A 39 -13.90 -7.47 -19.47
CA LYS A 39 -14.32 -6.73 -18.26
C LYS A 39 -13.34 -6.91 -17.10
N MET A 40 -12.87 -8.13 -16.84
CA MET A 40 -11.87 -8.40 -15.81
C MET A 40 -10.58 -7.60 -16.05
N ARG A 41 -10.14 -7.48 -17.30
CA ARG A 41 -8.98 -6.66 -17.67
C ARG A 41 -9.23 -5.17 -17.44
N GLU A 42 -10.41 -4.68 -17.80
CA GLU A 42 -10.80 -3.27 -17.56
C GLU A 42 -10.79 -2.93 -16.07
N TYR A 43 -11.41 -3.76 -15.22
CA TYR A 43 -11.38 -3.53 -13.76
C TYR A 43 -9.99 -3.70 -13.17
N LYS A 44 -9.15 -4.57 -13.75
CA LYS A 44 -7.75 -4.69 -13.36
C LYS A 44 -6.98 -3.40 -13.65
N THR A 45 -7.10 -2.85 -14.86
CA THR A 45 -6.42 -1.61 -15.22
C THR A 45 -6.93 -0.45 -14.39
N LEU A 46 -8.25 -0.35 -14.18
CA LEU A 46 -8.86 0.70 -13.36
C LEU A 46 -8.36 0.65 -11.90
N ARG A 47 -8.29 -0.56 -11.32
CA ARG A 47 -7.73 -0.78 -9.98
C ARG A 47 -6.26 -0.36 -9.92
N ASP A 48 -5.46 -0.76 -10.90
CA ASP A 48 -4.03 -0.47 -10.92
C ASP A 48 -3.77 1.05 -11.11
N GLU A 49 -4.58 1.73 -11.91
CA GLU A 49 -4.58 3.19 -12.07
C GLU A 49 -4.97 3.91 -10.78
N HIS A 50 -6.09 3.54 -10.14
CA HIS A 50 -6.49 4.15 -8.88
C HIS A 50 -5.46 3.88 -7.76
N ASN A 51 -4.89 2.68 -7.69
CA ASN A 51 -3.82 2.38 -6.73
C ASN A 51 -2.56 3.23 -6.97
N LYS A 52 -2.24 3.53 -8.23
CA LYS A 52 -1.13 4.42 -8.57
C LYS A 52 -1.41 5.85 -8.08
N GLU A 53 -2.60 6.37 -8.34
CA GLU A 53 -3.01 7.70 -7.85
C GLU A 53 -3.03 7.75 -6.32
N VAL A 54 -3.56 6.73 -5.65
CA VAL A 54 -3.52 6.61 -4.18
C VAL A 54 -2.09 6.69 -3.66
N ARG A 55 -1.15 5.95 -4.27
CA ARG A 55 0.27 5.98 -3.86
C ARG A 55 0.88 7.37 -4.05
N ALA A 56 0.62 8.02 -5.18
CA ALA A 56 1.11 9.37 -5.45
C ALA A 56 0.57 10.40 -4.46
N LEU A 57 -0.73 10.32 -4.12
CA LEU A 57 -1.35 11.19 -3.13
C LEU A 57 -0.82 10.93 -1.72
N ILE A 58 -0.57 9.66 -1.34
CA ILE A 58 0.06 9.32 -0.06
C ILE A 58 1.47 9.90 0.02
N GLU A 59 2.26 9.78 -1.04
CA GLU A 59 3.62 10.34 -1.09
C GLU A 59 3.60 11.86 -0.98
N SER A 60 2.67 12.53 -1.67
CA SER A 60 2.46 13.97 -1.54
C SER A 60 2.06 14.37 -0.11
N VAL A 61 1.09 13.69 0.50
CA VAL A 61 0.69 13.96 1.89
C VAL A 61 1.85 13.76 2.86
N LYS A 62 2.66 12.72 2.64
CA LYS A 62 3.83 12.45 3.48
C LYS A 62 4.86 13.57 3.36
N ALA A 63 5.17 14.03 2.14
CA ALA A 63 6.09 15.12 1.91
C ALA A 63 5.61 16.44 2.57
N GLU A 64 4.33 16.79 2.40
CA GLU A 64 3.73 17.97 3.04
C GLU A 64 3.76 17.87 4.58
N ARG A 65 3.52 16.67 5.13
CA ARG A 65 3.62 16.42 6.58
C ARG A 65 5.06 16.58 7.08
N GLU A 66 6.03 16.05 6.37
CA GLU A 66 7.46 16.17 6.74
C GLU A 66 7.92 17.63 6.74
N GLU A 67 7.52 18.43 5.75
CA GLU A 67 7.85 19.86 5.70
C GLU A 67 7.14 20.64 6.81
N ARG A 68 5.85 20.36 7.05
CA ARG A 68 5.12 20.93 8.19
C ARG A 68 5.80 20.61 9.52
N ASP A 69 6.20 19.36 9.74
CA ASP A 69 6.84 18.92 10.99
C ASP A 69 8.23 19.56 11.15
N ARG A 70 8.95 19.79 10.05
CA ARG A 70 10.20 20.55 10.06
C ARG A 70 9.96 22.01 10.45
N ILE A 71 8.99 22.68 9.83
CA ILE A 71 8.65 24.08 10.14
C ILE A 71 8.19 24.21 11.60
N ASN A 72 7.40 23.25 12.10
CA ASN A 72 6.96 23.24 13.50
C ASN A 72 8.13 23.14 14.49
N LYS A 73 9.20 22.40 14.14
CA LYS A 73 10.44 22.39 14.94
C LYS A 73 11.12 23.76 14.91
N GLU A 74 11.22 24.38 13.74
CA GLU A 74 11.79 25.74 13.60
C GLU A 74 10.97 26.79 14.39
N ILE A 75 9.63 26.68 14.40
CA ILE A 75 8.73 27.50 15.22
C ILE A 75 9.00 27.27 16.71
N ALA A 76 9.15 26.02 17.14
CA ALA A 76 9.42 25.70 18.54
C ALA A 76 10.76 26.29 19.01
N GLU A 77 11.82 26.15 18.22
CA GLU A 77 13.12 26.76 18.50
C GLU A 77 13.04 28.29 18.53
N ALA A 78 12.31 28.91 17.60
CA ALA A 78 12.13 30.35 17.57
C ALA A 78 11.32 30.86 18.78
N LYS A 79 10.30 30.11 19.22
CA LYS A 79 9.54 30.40 20.45
C LYS A 79 10.42 30.28 21.69
N GLU A 80 11.30 29.28 21.78
CA GLU A 80 12.25 29.13 22.88
C GLU A 80 13.25 30.30 22.92
N ARG A 81 13.80 30.70 21.77
CA ARG A 81 14.67 31.90 21.67
C ARG A 81 13.92 33.16 22.11
N ARG A 82 12.66 33.34 21.69
CA ARG A 82 11.83 34.47 22.14
C ARG A 82 11.62 34.45 23.65
N ALA A 83 11.35 33.29 24.24
CA ALA A 83 11.18 33.14 25.68
C ALA A 83 12.47 33.48 26.44
N ALA A 84 13.64 33.05 25.94
CA ALA A 84 14.95 33.39 26.50
C ALA A 84 15.21 34.91 26.47
N ILE A 85 14.90 35.58 25.34
CA ILE A 85 15.04 37.04 25.23
C ILE A 85 14.10 37.75 26.22
N HIS A 86 12.86 37.29 26.37
CA HIS A 86 11.93 37.87 27.36
C HIS A 86 12.41 37.68 28.80
N ALA A 87 13.00 36.52 29.12
CA ALA A 87 13.60 36.28 30.43
C ALA A 87 14.78 37.24 30.70
N GLN A 88 15.65 37.45 29.71
CA GLN A 88 16.73 38.44 29.78
C GLN A 88 16.18 39.87 29.94
N LEU A 89 15.15 40.21 29.17
CA LEU A 89 14.51 41.53 29.23
C LEU A 89 13.92 41.79 30.63
N LYS A 90 13.30 40.78 31.24
CA LYS A 90 12.81 40.85 32.62
C LYS A 90 13.94 41.10 33.62
N SER A 91 15.05 40.35 33.52
CA SER A 91 16.24 40.56 34.37
C SER A 91 16.76 41.99 34.25
N VAL A 92 16.90 42.51 33.03
CA VAL A 92 17.37 43.87 32.78
C VAL A 92 16.41 44.92 33.37
N TYR A 93 15.10 44.71 33.28
CA TYR A 93 14.12 45.63 33.90
C TYR A 93 14.14 45.57 35.42
N ASP A 94 14.35 44.39 36.01
CA ASP A 94 14.48 44.22 37.45
C ASP A 94 15.75 44.91 37.97
N GLU A 95 16.89 44.76 37.27
CA GLU A 95 18.13 45.50 37.56
C GLU A 95 17.94 47.03 37.46
N ILE A 96 17.24 47.51 36.43
CA ILE A 96 16.90 48.93 36.30
C ILE A 96 16.03 49.39 37.48
N ARG A 97 15.06 48.57 37.92
CA ARG A 97 14.17 48.89 39.04
C ARG A 97 14.96 48.97 40.35
N GLU A 98 15.87 48.03 40.60
CA GLU A 98 16.76 48.04 41.77
C GLU A 98 17.71 49.24 41.77
N LEU A 99 18.37 49.53 40.64
CA LEU A 99 19.25 50.70 40.56
C LEU A 99 18.47 52.01 40.74
N ARG A 100 17.22 52.08 40.26
CA ARG A 100 16.36 53.26 40.41
C ARG A 100 15.87 53.44 41.85
N SER A 101 15.58 52.38 42.59
CA SER A 101 15.13 52.49 44.00
C SER A 101 16.24 53.01 44.92
N VAL A 102 17.50 52.78 44.53
CA VAL A 102 18.69 53.22 45.28
C VAL A 102 19.08 54.67 44.96
N ILE A 103 18.66 55.24 43.83
CA ILE A 103 18.97 56.63 43.45
C ILE A 103 17.94 57.58 44.09
N VAL A 104 18.39 58.48 44.95
CA VAL A 104 17.54 59.50 45.59
C VAL A 104 17.95 60.88 45.06
N GLY A 105 17.24 61.36 44.03
CA GLY A 105 17.40 62.74 43.51
C GLY A 105 18.16 62.88 42.19
N SER A 106 18.18 64.11 41.66
CA SER A 106 18.85 64.47 40.41
C SER A 106 20.23 65.11 40.70
N PRO A 107 21.36 64.46 40.37
CA PRO A 107 22.68 64.90 40.82
C PRO A 107 23.28 66.09 40.05
N SER A 108 22.76 66.38 38.84
CA SER A 108 23.49 67.14 37.82
C SER A 108 23.62 68.65 38.08
N THR A 109 22.56 69.30 38.52
CA THR A 109 22.54 70.76 38.75
C THR A 109 23.24 71.17 40.03
N ASP A 110 23.17 70.32 41.06
CA ASP A 110 23.78 70.57 42.36
C ASP A 110 25.30 70.41 42.31
N GLN A 111 25.83 69.45 41.55
CA GLN A 111 27.27 69.19 41.45
C GLN A 111 28.07 70.42 40.98
N ARG A 112 27.64 71.09 39.91
CA ARG A 112 28.35 72.25 39.34
C ARG A 112 28.26 73.49 40.24
N ARG A 113 27.20 73.60 41.03
CA ARG A 113 27.03 74.67 42.02
C ARG A 113 27.91 74.41 43.25
N MET A 114 27.99 73.15 43.68
CA MET A 114 28.83 72.70 44.79
C MET A 114 30.32 72.83 44.47
N MET A 115 30.78 72.45 43.26
CA MET A 115 32.19 72.65 42.84
C MET A 115 32.61 74.12 42.86
N ARG A 116 31.79 75.01 42.28
CA ARG A 116 32.07 76.46 42.33
C ARG A 116 32.09 77.01 43.75
N ARG A 117 31.23 76.49 44.64
CA ARG A 117 31.22 76.88 46.05
C ARG A 117 32.48 76.44 46.78
N VAL A 118 33.02 75.25 46.47
CA VAL A 118 34.31 74.80 47.00
C VAL A 118 35.43 75.71 46.52
N GLU A 119 35.50 76.00 45.22
CA GLU A 119 36.51 76.91 44.64
C GLU A 119 36.46 78.30 45.28
N GLU A 120 35.26 78.85 45.53
CA GLU A 120 35.08 80.12 46.24
C GLU A 120 35.58 80.06 47.69
N LEU A 121 35.28 78.97 48.41
CA LEU A 121 35.68 78.78 49.80
C LEU A 121 37.19 78.55 49.95
N GLU A 122 37.80 77.79 49.04
CA GLU A 122 39.26 77.58 48.97
C GLU A 122 39.99 78.87 48.61
N TRP A 123 39.48 79.65 47.65
CA TRP A 123 40.04 80.96 47.33
C TRP A 123 40.01 81.87 48.55
N ARG A 124 38.86 81.91 49.24
CA ARG A 124 38.67 82.72 50.44
C ARG A 124 39.60 82.31 51.58
N GLN A 125 39.85 81.00 51.75
CA GLN A 125 40.85 80.48 52.68
C GLN A 125 42.28 80.94 52.33
N GLN A 126 42.63 81.01 51.04
CA GLN A 126 43.97 81.38 50.57
C GLN A 126 44.24 82.90 50.60
N THR A 127 43.21 83.74 50.43
CA THR A 127 43.39 85.20 50.27
C THR A 127 43.02 86.05 51.48
N GLU A 128 42.20 85.56 52.42
CA GLU A 128 41.74 86.35 53.57
C GLU A 128 42.51 86.00 54.87
N LEU A 129 42.78 87.01 55.71
CA LEU A 129 43.34 86.83 57.06
C LEU A 129 42.21 86.42 58.03
N LEU A 130 41.91 85.12 58.07
CA LEU A 130 40.81 84.55 58.83
C LEU A 130 41.19 84.33 60.31
N THR A 131 40.17 84.33 61.19
CA THR A 131 40.35 83.83 62.56
C THR A 131 40.37 82.29 62.55
N ARG A 132 40.98 81.66 63.57
CA ARG A 132 41.02 80.19 63.66
C ARG A 132 39.63 79.53 63.64
N GLU A 133 38.61 80.23 64.13
CA GLU A 133 37.23 79.74 64.16
C GLU A 133 36.58 79.82 62.76
N ASP A 134 36.81 80.90 62.03
CA ASP A 134 36.31 81.05 60.66
C ASP A 134 36.99 80.06 59.70
N GLU A 135 38.29 79.82 59.86
CA GLU A 135 39.03 78.82 59.07
C GLU A 135 38.52 77.39 59.33
N ALA A 136 38.24 77.05 60.60
CA ALA A 136 37.62 75.77 60.94
C ALA A 136 36.23 75.61 60.32
N SER A 137 35.43 76.68 60.28
CA SER A 137 34.09 76.65 59.67
C SER A 137 34.14 76.43 58.14
N ILE A 138 35.11 77.07 57.46
CA ILE A 138 35.31 76.92 56.01
C ILE A 138 35.76 75.48 55.68
N VAL A 139 36.68 74.92 56.46
CA VAL A 139 37.13 73.52 56.28
C VAL A 139 35.99 72.53 56.50
N GLU A 140 35.14 72.76 57.51
CA GLU A 140 33.95 71.93 57.70
C GLU A 140 32.94 72.04 56.55
N GLU A 141 32.73 73.24 56.00
CA GLU A 141 31.86 73.45 54.84
C GLU A 141 32.40 72.75 53.59
N ILE A 142 33.70 72.86 53.33
CA ILE A 142 34.37 72.15 52.23
C ILE A 142 34.22 70.64 52.41
N ALA A 143 34.52 70.09 53.59
CA ALA A 143 34.40 68.66 53.85
C ALA A 143 32.95 68.14 53.68
N LYS A 144 31.94 68.94 54.08
CA LYS A 144 30.52 68.61 53.86
C LYS A 144 30.18 68.60 52.37
N ILE A 145 30.68 69.57 51.59
CA ILE A 145 30.43 69.68 50.15
C ILE A 145 31.19 68.59 49.37
N GLU A 146 32.40 68.23 49.76
CA GLU A 146 33.15 67.12 49.15
C GLU A 146 32.44 65.78 49.41
N ALA A 147 31.93 65.56 50.63
CA ALA A 147 31.18 64.35 50.96
C ALA A 147 29.87 64.23 50.17
N THR A 148 29.19 65.35 49.87
CA THR A 148 28.00 65.33 48.98
C THR A 148 28.40 65.13 47.52
N LEU A 149 29.53 65.68 47.08
CA LEU A 149 30.04 65.52 45.72
C LEU A 149 30.45 64.07 45.39
N VAL A 150 31.02 63.34 46.36
CA VAL A 150 31.30 61.90 46.24
C VAL A 150 30.00 61.10 46.09
N LYS A 151 28.95 61.42 46.86
CA LYS A 151 27.63 60.76 46.73
C LYS A 151 27.00 61.01 45.36
N ILE A 152 27.08 62.26 44.87
CA ILE A 152 26.63 62.64 43.52
C ILE A 152 27.40 61.85 42.43
N GLY A 153 28.72 61.66 42.60
CA GLY A 153 29.51 60.84 41.69
C GLY A 153 29.02 59.39 41.61
N GLN A 154 28.75 58.77 42.76
CA GLN A 154 28.20 57.40 42.84
C GLN A 154 26.79 57.29 42.24
N GLU A 155 25.95 58.32 42.40
CA GLU A 155 24.63 58.37 41.77
C GLU A 155 24.73 58.50 40.25
N LYS A 156 25.67 59.31 39.75
CA LYS A 156 25.93 59.46 38.31
C LYS A 156 26.38 58.15 37.67
N GLU A 157 27.30 57.41 38.30
CA GLU A 157 27.72 56.07 37.82
C GLU A 157 26.53 55.10 37.74
N LYS A 158 25.60 55.14 38.71
CA LYS A 158 24.37 54.33 38.66
C LYS A 158 23.43 54.79 37.55
N GLN A 159 23.32 56.10 37.31
CA GLN A 159 22.54 56.64 36.19
C GLN A 159 23.11 56.21 34.84
N ASP A 160 24.44 56.28 34.66
CA ASP A 160 25.11 55.83 33.45
C ASP A 160 24.85 54.31 33.20
N LYS A 161 24.93 53.49 34.25
CA LYS A 161 24.55 52.06 34.18
C LYS A 161 23.08 51.86 33.78
N ILE A 162 22.15 52.65 34.34
CA ILE A 162 20.73 52.61 33.92
C ILE A 162 20.58 52.98 32.45
N HIS A 163 21.32 53.97 31.95
CA HIS A 163 21.30 54.34 30.53
C HIS A 163 21.80 53.21 29.63
N GLU A 164 22.86 52.51 30.03
CA GLU A 164 23.38 51.34 29.32
C GLU A 164 22.39 50.17 29.32
N LEU A 165 21.80 49.84 30.47
CA LEU A 165 20.78 48.80 30.61
C LEU A 165 19.54 49.12 29.76
N ARG A 166 19.10 50.39 29.71
CA ARG A 166 18.01 50.82 28.81
C ARG A 166 18.35 50.63 27.35
N ARG A 167 19.62 50.83 26.94
CA ARG A 167 20.07 50.57 25.57
C ARG A 167 20.13 49.07 25.27
N LEU A 168 20.47 48.24 26.25
CA LEU A 168 20.40 46.79 26.13
C LEU A 168 18.95 46.30 26.02
N ALA A 169 18.05 46.79 26.88
CA ALA A 169 16.63 46.46 26.83
C ALA A 169 15.98 46.81 25.48
N ARG A 170 16.34 47.95 24.88
CA ARG A 170 15.88 48.31 23.52
C ARG A 170 16.34 47.30 22.47
N ARG A 171 17.63 46.93 22.47
CA ARG A 171 18.18 45.93 21.54
C ARG A 171 17.49 44.57 21.69
N LEU A 172 17.32 44.09 22.93
CA LEU A 172 16.60 42.84 23.20
C LEU A 172 15.14 42.91 22.76
N LYS A 173 14.48 44.07 22.90
CA LYS A 173 13.12 44.26 22.40
C LYS A 173 13.06 44.16 20.87
N ASP A 174 13.99 44.79 20.18
CA ASP A 174 14.08 44.75 18.72
C ASP A 174 14.33 43.29 18.24
N GLU A 175 15.28 42.58 18.86
CA GLU A 175 15.53 41.16 18.60
C GLU A 175 14.29 40.29 18.87
N ALA A 176 13.55 40.54 19.96
CA ALA A 176 12.31 39.82 20.25
C ALA A 176 11.22 40.07 19.19
N THR A 177 11.13 41.29 18.66
CA THR A 177 10.18 41.61 17.59
C THR A 177 10.55 40.93 16.27
N GLU A 178 11.83 40.86 15.92
CA GLU A 178 12.30 40.12 14.74
C GLU A 178 12.02 38.62 14.86
N VAL A 179 12.29 38.02 16.02
CA VAL A 179 11.99 36.60 16.26
C VAL A 179 10.48 36.36 16.20
N HIS A 180 9.66 37.27 16.72
CA HIS A 180 8.22 37.17 16.64
C HIS A 180 7.71 37.22 15.19
N GLN A 181 8.23 38.13 14.36
CA GLN A 181 7.90 38.20 12.93
C GLN A 181 8.25 36.89 12.22
N LYS A 182 9.44 36.33 12.47
CA LYS A 182 9.84 35.02 11.91
C LYS A 182 8.89 33.89 12.34
N VAL A 183 8.43 33.88 13.59
CA VAL A 183 7.44 32.89 14.05
C VAL A 183 6.13 33.03 13.30
N LEU A 184 5.66 34.25 13.02
CA LEU A 184 4.44 34.48 12.25
C LEU A 184 4.59 33.98 10.80
N GLU A 185 5.71 34.31 10.15
CA GLU A 185 6.01 33.85 8.78
C GLU A 185 6.07 32.32 8.68
N LEU A 186 6.79 31.67 9.61
CA LEU A 186 6.86 30.20 9.67
C LEU A 186 5.49 29.59 9.99
N SER A 187 4.69 30.23 10.85
CA SER A 187 3.34 29.77 11.17
C SER A 187 2.41 29.80 9.96
N GLU A 188 2.50 30.85 9.13
CA GLU A 188 1.73 30.96 7.88
C GLU A 188 2.15 29.88 6.86
N GLN A 189 3.46 29.62 6.75
CA GLN A 189 3.98 28.52 5.93
C GLN A 189 3.48 27.15 6.41
N SER A 190 3.60 26.86 7.72
CA SER A 190 3.09 25.61 8.31
C SER A 190 1.59 25.44 8.07
N GLN A 191 0.82 26.52 8.19
CA GLN A 191 -0.61 26.51 7.93
C GLN A 191 -0.93 26.20 6.46
N THR A 192 -0.12 26.71 5.52
CA THR A 192 -0.27 26.44 4.09
C THR A 192 -0.07 24.94 3.79
N HIS A 193 1.00 24.34 4.33
CA HIS A 193 1.24 22.89 4.20
C HIS A 193 0.12 22.06 4.84
N HIS A 194 -0.39 22.50 6.00
CA HIS A 194 -1.54 21.85 6.63
C HIS A 194 -2.80 21.91 5.75
N GLN A 195 -3.10 23.06 5.14
CA GLN A 195 -4.24 23.21 4.24
C GLN A 195 -4.12 22.30 3.00
N GLU A 196 -2.93 22.13 2.44
CA GLU A 196 -2.71 21.19 1.33
C GLU A 196 -2.98 19.75 1.73
N VAL A 197 -2.51 19.32 2.91
CA VAL A 197 -2.84 17.98 3.45
C VAL A 197 -4.35 17.81 3.62
N VAL A 198 -5.04 18.81 4.17
CA VAL A 198 -6.50 18.78 4.34
C VAL A 198 -7.21 18.73 2.99
N ARG A 199 -6.70 19.41 1.96
CA ARG A 199 -7.25 19.38 0.59
C ARG A 199 -7.10 18.01 -0.07
N ILE A 200 -5.97 17.34 0.14
CA ILE A 200 -5.67 16.04 -0.49
C ILE A 200 -6.45 14.90 0.18
N ARG A 201 -6.70 14.98 1.50
CA ARG A 201 -7.31 13.88 2.27
C ARG A 201 -8.66 13.37 1.72
N PRO A 202 -9.63 14.23 1.33
CA PRO A 202 -10.86 13.77 0.68
C PRO A 202 -10.63 13.09 -0.66
N GLN A 203 -9.66 13.57 -1.46
CA GLN A 203 -9.33 12.98 -2.76
C GLN A 203 -8.73 11.59 -2.56
N LEU A 204 -7.83 11.44 -1.59
CA LEU A 204 -7.24 10.15 -1.22
C LEU A 204 -8.32 9.15 -0.81
N GLU A 205 -9.27 9.56 0.02
CA GLU A 205 -10.38 8.70 0.46
C GLU A 205 -11.29 8.28 -0.70
N GLN A 206 -11.57 9.20 -1.64
CA GLN A 206 -12.34 8.89 -2.85
C GLN A 206 -11.62 7.86 -3.73
N TYR A 207 -10.32 8.04 -3.97
CA TYR A 207 -9.54 7.10 -4.78
C TYR A 207 -9.34 5.75 -4.08
N LYS A 208 -9.20 5.70 -2.76
CA LYS A 208 -9.18 4.45 -1.99
C LYS A 208 -10.49 3.68 -2.18
N LYS A 209 -11.64 4.34 -2.00
CA LYS A 209 -12.96 3.72 -2.25
C LYS A 209 -13.14 3.26 -3.70
N ALA A 210 -12.68 4.06 -4.66
CA ALA A 210 -12.72 3.69 -6.08
C ALA A 210 -11.83 2.47 -6.37
N ALA A 211 -10.65 2.40 -5.76
CA ALA A 211 -9.75 1.25 -5.89
C ALA A 211 -10.35 -0.02 -5.26
N ASP A 212 -10.94 0.10 -4.08
CA ASP A 212 -11.57 -1.04 -3.38
C ASP A 212 -12.78 -1.59 -4.14
N THR A 213 -13.64 -0.70 -4.66
CA THR A 213 -14.78 -1.10 -5.49
C THR A 213 -14.32 -1.73 -6.81
N ALA A 214 -13.29 -1.18 -7.45
CA ALA A 214 -12.68 -1.78 -8.64
C ALA A 214 -12.07 -3.16 -8.34
N HIS A 215 -11.45 -3.32 -7.17
CA HIS A 215 -10.89 -4.59 -6.74
C HIS A 215 -11.97 -5.64 -6.46
N GLN A 216 -13.04 -5.27 -5.76
CA GLN A 216 -14.19 -6.16 -5.53
C GLN A 216 -14.79 -6.64 -6.85
N ASN A 217 -15.06 -5.72 -7.79
CA ASN A 217 -15.54 -6.05 -9.12
C ASN A 217 -14.56 -6.98 -9.86
N PHE A 218 -13.26 -6.68 -9.82
CA PHE A 218 -12.24 -7.54 -10.41
C PHE A 218 -12.28 -8.97 -9.85
N VAL A 219 -12.42 -9.14 -8.53
CA VAL A 219 -12.51 -10.45 -7.88
C VAL A 219 -13.78 -11.19 -8.30
N GLU A 220 -14.92 -10.51 -8.40
CA GLU A 220 -16.15 -11.11 -8.90
C GLU A 220 -16.02 -11.59 -10.36
N TRP A 221 -15.47 -10.75 -11.24
CA TRP A 221 -15.23 -11.13 -12.63
C TRP A 221 -14.20 -12.25 -12.74
N LEU A 222 -13.17 -12.28 -11.88
CA LEU A 222 -12.21 -13.37 -11.83
C LEU A 222 -12.87 -14.70 -11.45
N LYS A 223 -13.82 -14.69 -10.51
CA LYS A 223 -14.61 -15.89 -10.17
C LYS A 223 -15.44 -16.36 -11.37
N ARG A 224 -16.17 -15.45 -12.03
CA ARG A 224 -16.96 -15.78 -13.24
C ARG A 224 -16.10 -16.36 -14.36
N VAL A 225 -14.90 -15.79 -14.58
CA VAL A 225 -13.95 -16.29 -15.58
C VAL A 225 -13.49 -17.70 -15.23
N LYS A 226 -13.13 -17.97 -13.97
CA LYS A 226 -12.74 -19.33 -13.53
C LYS A 226 -13.86 -20.34 -13.71
N GLU A 227 -15.08 -20.01 -13.29
CA GLU A 227 -16.26 -20.86 -13.48
C GLU A 227 -16.55 -21.12 -14.97
N GLY A 228 -16.39 -20.10 -15.82
CA GLY A 228 -16.53 -20.24 -17.28
C GLY A 228 -15.45 -21.11 -17.90
N GLU A 229 -14.19 -21.01 -17.42
CA GLU A 229 -13.09 -21.87 -17.84
C GLU A 229 -13.32 -23.34 -17.45
N GLU A 230 -13.83 -23.60 -16.24
CA GLU A 230 -14.20 -24.93 -15.77
C GLU A 230 -15.32 -25.55 -16.62
N LYS A 231 -16.42 -24.82 -16.85
CA LYS A 231 -17.51 -25.25 -17.74
C LYS A 231 -17.00 -25.57 -19.14
N LEU A 232 -16.10 -24.74 -19.68
CA LEU A 232 -15.53 -24.98 -21.01
C LEU A 232 -14.61 -26.21 -21.03
N LYS A 233 -13.91 -26.49 -19.93
CA LYS A 233 -13.10 -27.71 -19.77
C LYS A 233 -13.98 -28.95 -19.73
N GLU A 234 -15.08 -28.93 -18.98
CA GLU A 234 -16.07 -30.01 -18.95
C GLU A 234 -16.73 -30.22 -20.31
N ALA A 235 -17.11 -29.15 -21.00
CA ALA A 235 -17.66 -29.25 -22.35
C ALA A 235 -16.63 -29.87 -23.32
N ARG A 236 -15.34 -29.55 -23.17
CA ARG A 236 -14.26 -30.15 -23.97
C ARG A 236 -14.12 -31.64 -23.70
N THR A 237 -14.09 -32.08 -22.43
CA THR A 237 -14.00 -33.51 -22.10
C THR A 237 -15.20 -34.29 -22.63
N GLN A 238 -16.42 -33.77 -22.48
CA GLN A 238 -17.63 -34.38 -23.06
C GLN A 238 -17.58 -34.47 -24.59
N ILE A 239 -17.10 -33.42 -25.26
CA ILE A 239 -16.90 -33.42 -26.71
C ILE A 239 -15.88 -34.49 -27.12
N GLU A 240 -14.77 -34.63 -26.39
CA GLU A 240 -13.75 -35.66 -26.65
C GLU A 240 -14.27 -37.07 -26.41
N GLU A 241 -15.06 -37.29 -25.36
CA GLU A 241 -15.71 -38.58 -25.07
C GLU A 241 -16.69 -38.98 -26.17
N ILE A 242 -17.57 -38.07 -26.62
CA ILE A 242 -18.53 -38.34 -27.69
C ILE A 242 -17.79 -38.59 -29.01
N GLN A 243 -16.75 -37.81 -29.33
CA GLN A 243 -15.90 -38.07 -30.49
C GLN A 243 -15.17 -39.41 -30.38
N GLY A 244 -14.75 -39.81 -29.19
CA GLY A 244 -14.19 -41.13 -28.89
C GLY A 244 -15.18 -42.25 -29.17
N LYS A 245 -16.43 -42.13 -28.69
CA LYS A 245 -17.52 -43.07 -28.96
C LYS A 245 -17.78 -43.18 -30.46
N ILE A 246 -17.94 -42.06 -31.17
CA ILE A 246 -18.15 -42.05 -32.63
C ILE A 246 -16.98 -42.73 -33.37
N ARG A 247 -15.73 -42.50 -32.94
CA ARG A 247 -14.54 -43.19 -33.52
C ARG A 247 -14.56 -44.70 -33.27
N LYS A 248 -14.93 -45.14 -32.06
CA LYS A 248 -15.06 -46.57 -31.72
C LYS A 248 -16.13 -47.24 -32.57
N TYR A 249 -17.34 -46.67 -32.64
CA TYR A 249 -18.42 -47.17 -33.51
C TYR A 249 -18.01 -47.23 -34.98
N ALA A 250 -17.30 -46.22 -35.49
CA ALA A 250 -16.80 -46.23 -36.86
C ALA A 250 -15.78 -47.38 -37.11
N SER A 251 -14.87 -47.61 -36.16
CA SER A 251 -13.90 -48.70 -36.21
C SER A 251 -14.56 -50.08 -36.11
N GLU A 252 -15.52 -50.25 -35.20
CA GLU A 252 -16.30 -51.49 -35.05
C GLU A 252 -17.11 -51.79 -36.31
N LYS A 253 -17.79 -50.80 -36.90
CA LYS A 253 -18.48 -50.97 -38.18
C LYS A 253 -17.53 -51.36 -39.31
N GLN A 254 -16.34 -50.75 -39.37
CA GLN A 254 -15.35 -51.07 -40.39
C GLN A 254 -14.79 -52.49 -40.21
N THR A 255 -14.50 -52.91 -38.97
CA THR A 255 -14.03 -54.27 -38.67
C THR A 255 -15.12 -55.31 -38.92
N ALA A 256 -16.36 -55.06 -38.50
CA ALA A 256 -17.52 -55.90 -38.77
C ALA A 256 -17.76 -56.09 -40.28
N SER A 257 -17.76 -55.00 -41.05
CA SER A 257 -17.88 -55.08 -42.52
C SER A 257 -16.70 -55.84 -43.15
N ARG A 258 -15.48 -55.69 -42.61
CA ARG A 258 -14.30 -56.42 -43.09
C ARG A 258 -14.38 -57.91 -42.75
N THR A 259 -14.88 -58.27 -41.57
CA THR A 259 -15.12 -59.66 -41.19
C THR A 259 -16.25 -60.28 -42.00
N GLU A 260 -17.35 -59.57 -42.24
CA GLU A 260 -18.45 -60.03 -43.09
C GLU A 260 -17.98 -60.26 -44.54
N LYS A 261 -17.21 -59.35 -45.12
CA LYS A 261 -16.62 -59.58 -46.44
C LYS A 261 -15.71 -60.80 -46.44
N ARG A 262 -14.96 -61.02 -45.36
CA ARG A 262 -14.05 -62.17 -45.22
C ARG A 262 -14.83 -63.48 -45.02
N THR A 263 -15.93 -63.48 -44.28
CA THR A 263 -16.79 -64.65 -44.11
C THR A 263 -17.55 -64.95 -45.39
N GLN A 264 -18.11 -63.95 -46.07
CA GLN A 264 -18.72 -64.13 -47.39
C GLN A 264 -17.73 -64.68 -48.42
N GLN A 265 -16.49 -64.18 -48.43
CA GLN A 265 -15.43 -64.75 -49.29
C GLN A 265 -15.13 -66.20 -48.92
N LYS A 266 -15.03 -66.54 -47.63
CA LYS A 266 -14.82 -67.93 -47.18
C LYS A 266 -15.99 -68.84 -47.54
N VAL A 267 -17.22 -68.38 -47.38
CA VAL A 267 -18.43 -69.14 -47.72
C VAL A 267 -18.48 -69.36 -49.23
N ALA A 268 -18.25 -68.32 -50.03
CA ALA A 268 -18.18 -68.46 -51.49
C ALA A 268 -17.01 -69.37 -51.94
N GLU A 269 -15.89 -69.37 -51.21
CA GLU A 269 -14.79 -70.29 -51.45
C GLU A 269 -15.17 -71.73 -51.07
N GLN A 270 -15.85 -71.94 -49.94
CA GLN A 270 -16.38 -73.24 -49.52
C GLN A 270 -17.43 -73.78 -50.48
N GLU A 271 -18.39 -72.98 -50.93
CA GLU A 271 -19.37 -73.39 -51.94
C GLU A 271 -18.70 -73.77 -53.27
N ARG A 272 -17.63 -73.06 -53.67
CA ARG A 272 -16.83 -73.43 -54.84
C ARG A 272 -16.07 -74.74 -54.63
N LEU A 273 -15.55 -74.96 -53.42
CA LEU A 273 -14.87 -76.21 -53.05
C LEU A 273 -15.86 -77.39 -53.04
N ASP A 274 -17.02 -77.24 -52.40
CA ASP A 274 -18.05 -78.28 -52.32
C ASP A 274 -18.61 -78.62 -53.71
N ALA A 275 -18.87 -77.60 -54.54
CA ALA A 275 -19.26 -77.82 -55.94
C ALA A 275 -18.18 -78.55 -56.76
N ALA A 276 -16.89 -78.30 -56.49
CA ALA A 276 -15.79 -79.01 -57.14
C ALA A 276 -15.71 -80.48 -56.66
N VAL A 277 -15.91 -80.73 -55.36
CA VAL A 277 -15.96 -82.09 -54.78
C VAL A 277 -17.16 -82.88 -55.31
N GLU A 278 -18.35 -82.29 -55.39
CA GLU A 278 -19.53 -82.95 -55.97
C GLU A 278 -19.36 -83.28 -57.46
N LYS A 279 -18.74 -82.38 -58.24
CA LYS A 279 -18.43 -82.66 -59.65
C LYS A 279 -17.41 -83.80 -59.80
N LEU A 280 -16.43 -83.90 -58.89
CA LEU A 280 -15.46 -84.99 -58.83
C LEU A 280 -16.15 -86.32 -58.49
N GLN A 281 -17.03 -86.33 -57.48
CA GLN A 281 -17.79 -87.51 -57.06
C GLN A 281 -18.80 -87.97 -58.14
N SER A 282 -19.40 -87.04 -58.88
CA SER A 282 -20.34 -87.33 -59.96
C SER A 282 -19.69 -87.62 -61.33
N GLY A 283 -18.35 -87.64 -61.41
CA GLY A 283 -17.60 -88.02 -62.62
C GLY A 283 -17.75 -87.05 -63.80
N LYS A 284 -18.17 -85.80 -63.55
CA LYS A 284 -18.35 -84.77 -64.59
C LYS A 284 -16.99 -84.13 -64.93
N ARG A 285 -16.85 -83.56 -66.15
CA ARG A 285 -15.59 -82.90 -66.58
C ARG A 285 -15.31 -81.69 -65.68
N LEU A 286 -14.20 -81.73 -64.92
CA LEU A 286 -13.69 -80.60 -64.14
C LEU A 286 -12.71 -79.75 -64.97
N THR A 287 -12.61 -78.47 -64.64
CA THR A 287 -11.48 -77.63 -65.06
C THR A 287 -10.24 -77.92 -64.20
N PHE A 288 -9.03 -77.64 -64.72
CA PHE A 288 -7.77 -77.94 -64.02
C PHE A 288 -7.68 -77.26 -62.64
N ASP A 289 -8.19 -76.04 -62.52
CA ASP A 289 -8.20 -75.28 -61.26
C ASP A 289 -9.20 -75.85 -60.24
N GLU A 290 -10.39 -76.30 -60.68
CA GLU A 290 -11.36 -77.00 -59.82
C GLU A 290 -10.81 -78.36 -59.34
N PHE A 291 -10.01 -79.05 -60.15
CA PHE A 291 -9.42 -80.35 -59.82
C PHE A 291 -8.36 -80.23 -58.72
N ILE A 292 -7.48 -79.23 -58.79
CA ILE A 292 -6.48 -78.95 -57.75
C ILE A 292 -7.16 -78.60 -56.42
N LEU A 293 -8.24 -77.81 -56.49
CA LEU A 293 -9.02 -77.42 -55.32
C LEU A 293 -9.69 -78.62 -54.63
N ALA A 294 -10.33 -79.51 -55.39
CA ALA A 294 -10.96 -80.72 -54.85
C ALA A 294 -9.91 -81.72 -54.29
N GLN A 295 -8.76 -81.87 -54.95
CA GLN A 295 -7.69 -82.77 -54.50
C GLN A 295 -7.08 -82.32 -53.17
N ARG A 296 -6.97 -81.01 -52.93
CA ARG A 296 -6.46 -80.46 -51.67
C ARG A 296 -7.35 -80.83 -50.48
N VAL A 297 -8.67 -80.78 -50.65
CA VAL A 297 -9.65 -81.14 -49.61
C VAL A 297 -9.61 -82.63 -49.29
N VAL A 298 -9.59 -83.50 -50.31
CA VAL A 298 -9.51 -84.96 -50.14
C VAL A 298 -8.18 -85.40 -49.52
N SER A 299 -7.08 -84.68 -49.81
CA SER A 299 -5.75 -84.97 -49.25
C SER A 299 -5.63 -84.55 -47.77
N ASP A 300 -6.28 -83.46 -47.36
CA ASP A 300 -6.24 -82.97 -45.97
C ASP A 300 -7.15 -83.78 -45.02
N ASP A 301 -8.24 -84.40 -45.52
CA ASP A 301 -9.10 -85.26 -44.70
C ASP A 301 -8.39 -86.56 -44.24
N SER A 302 -7.39 -87.01 -45.01
CA SER A 302 -6.51 -88.12 -44.63
C SER A 302 -5.54 -87.80 -43.48
N ARG A 303 -5.37 -86.52 -43.12
CA ARG A 303 -4.42 -86.05 -42.09
C ARG A 303 -5.07 -85.75 -40.74
N ARG A 304 -6.40 -85.77 -40.62
CA ARG A 304 -7.11 -85.61 -39.33
C ARG A 304 -7.39 -86.97 -38.68
N ARG A 305 -6.40 -87.55 -38.01
CA ARG A 305 -6.63 -88.53 -36.93
C ARG A 305 -6.53 -87.82 -35.57
N PRO A 306 -7.40 -88.11 -34.59
CA PRO A 306 -7.39 -87.41 -33.31
C PRO A 306 -6.29 -87.98 -32.41
N PHE A 307 -5.39 -87.12 -31.93
CA PHE A 307 -4.56 -87.43 -30.76
C PHE A 307 -5.38 -87.12 -29.51
N ARG A 308 -5.70 -88.16 -28.75
CA ARG A 308 -6.43 -88.12 -27.48
C ARG A 308 -5.43 -87.82 -26.35
N HIS A 309 -5.74 -86.86 -25.49
CA HIS A 309 -5.26 -86.87 -24.11
C HIS A 309 -6.32 -86.25 -23.19
N GLU A 310 -6.90 -87.10 -22.33
CA GLU A 310 -7.60 -86.76 -21.07
C GLU A 310 -6.54 -86.18 -20.10
N ALA A 311 -6.70 -85.00 -19.50
CA ALA A 311 -7.62 -84.58 -18.42
C ALA A 311 -7.17 -85.05 -17.01
N ALA A 312 -6.84 -84.08 -16.14
CA ALA A 312 -6.99 -84.16 -14.70
C ALA A 312 -6.96 -82.73 -14.11
N ASP A 313 -8.08 -82.37 -13.47
CA ASP A 313 -8.29 -81.25 -12.57
C ASP A 313 -7.41 -81.37 -11.31
N GLU A 314 -7.06 -80.25 -10.69
CA GLU A 314 -7.06 -80.12 -9.23
C GLU A 314 -7.20 -78.64 -8.82
N ASP A 315 -8.16 -78.46 -7.92
CA ASP A 315 -8.60 -77.29 -7.18
C ASP A 315 -7.73 -77.12 -5.93
N ASP A 316 -7.36 -75.89 -5.57
CA ASP A 316 -7.30 -75.43 -4.16
C ASP A 316 -6.91 -73.94 -4.06
N GLY A 317 -7.83 -73.17 -3.47
CA GLY A 317 -7.64 -72.56 -2.15
C GLY A 317 -6.47 -71.60 -1.88
N ASP A 318 -6.83 -70.31 -1.86
CA ASP A 318 -6.54 -69.32 -0.79
C ASP A 318 -5.09 -69.06 -0.31
N THR A 319 -4.63 -67.82 -0.48
CA THR A 319 -3.90 -67.11 0.57
C THR A 319 -3.97 -65.61 0.35
N SER A 320 -4.59 -64.95 1.33
CA SER A 320 -4.53 -63.54 1.64
C SER A 320 -3.16 -63.11 2.15
N GLU A 321 -2.71 -61.94 1.72
CA GLU A 321 -1.84 -61.00 2.48
C GLU A 321 -1.96 -59.64 1.77
N SER A 322 -2.86 -58.74 2.20
CA SER A 322 -2.64 -57.71 3.23
C SER A 322 -1.28 -57.01 3.15
N VAL A 323 -1.25 -55.83 2.52
CA VAL A 323 -0.37 -54.73 2.91
C VAL A 323 -1.20 -53.44 2.89
N GLU A 324 -1.77 -53.13 4.04
CA GLU A 324 -1.95 -51.74 4.49
C GLU A 324 -0.61 -51.32 5.11
N ASP A 325 -0.06 -50.15 4.79
CA ASP A 325 -0.40 -48.89 5.47
C ASP A 325 0.73 -47.84 5.37
N ALA A 326 0.28 -46.58 5.41
CA ALA A 326 0.91 -45.42 6.05
C ALA A 326 2.18 -44.76 5.46
N ALA A 327 1.93 -43.57 4.89
CA ALA A 327 2.33 -42.26 5.45
C ALA A 327 3.38 -41.39 4.70
N SER A 328 3.10 -40.08 4.79
CA SER A 328 3.92 -38.90 4.46
C SER A 328 3.88 -38.50 2.97
N THR A 329 3.54 -37.29 2.55
CA THR A 329 3.55 -35.96 3.19
C THR A 329 2.48 -35.07 2.54
N GLU A 330 1.62 -34.46 3.34
CA GLU A 330 0.94 -33.21 3.00
C GLU A 330 1.98 -32.07 3.07
N GLU A 331 2.13 -31.32 1.98
CA GLU A 331 2.55 -29.91 2.05
C GLU A 331 1.55 -29.09 1.24
N ALA A 332 0.51 -28.65 1.94
CA ALA A 332 -0.30 -27.52 1.52
C ALA A 332 0.45 -26.25 1.95
N GLU A 333 1.13 -25.60 1.00
CA GLU A 333 1.65 -24.26 1.21
C GLU A 333 0.51 -23.26 0.97
N THR A 334 -0.28 -23.03 2.02
CA THR A 334 -1.15 -21.87 2.16
C THR A 334 -0.29 -20.66 2.48
N VAL A 335 -0.06 -19.78 1.50
CA VAL A 335 0.38 -18.41 1.76
C VAL A 335 -0.86 -17.51 1.73
N GLU A 336 -1.60 -17.52 2.84
CA GLU A 336 -2.44 -16.38 3.21
C GLU A 336 -1.50 -15.34 3.83
N GLU A 337 -1.05 -14.38 3.02
CA GLU A 337 -0.46 -13.15 3.53
C GLU A 337 -1.62 -12.26 3.97
N ALA A 338 -2.00 -12.41 5.24
CA ALA A 338 -2.85 -11.48 5.96
C ALA A 338 -2.15 -10.12 6.00
N MET A 339 -2.51 -9.26 5.04
CA MET A 339 -2.17 -7.84 5.08
C MET A 339 -2.97 -7.22 6.23
N THR A 340 -2.32 -7.15 7.39
CA THR A 340 -2.80 -6.41 8.55
C THR A 340 -3.19 -5.00 8.10
N PRO A 341 -4.39 -4.50 8.43
CA PRO A 341 -4.65 -3.08 8.30
C PRO A 341 -3.66 -2.38 9.23
N SER A 342 -2.76 -1.60 8.65
CA SER A 342 -1.93 -0.65 9.38
C SER A 342 -2.87 0.24 10.18
N ASP A 343 -2.85 0.02 11.49
CA ASP A 343 -3.39 0.90 12.51
C ASP A 343 -2.69 2.26 12.31
N GLU A 344 -3.33 3.17 11.58
CA GLU A 344 -2.93 4.58 11.61
C GLU A 344 -3.32 5.08 12.99
N PRO A 345 -2.38 5.58 13.82
CA PRO A 345 -2.77 6.28 15.03
C PRO A 345 -3.62 7.47 14.59
N SER A 346 -4.89 7.44 14.99
CA SER A 346 -5.73 8.62 15.05
C SER A 346 -5.15 9.55 16.11
N ASP A 347 -4.07 10.24 15.74
CA ASP A 347 -3.57 11.37 16.49
C ASP A 347 -4.51 12.53 16.20
N ASP A 348 -5.60 12.53 16.96
CA ASP A 348 -6.32 13.72 17.42
C ASP A 348 -5.33 14.54 18.27
N GLU A 349 -4.26 15.03 17.63
CA GLU A 349 -3.41 16.07 18.20
C GLU A 349 -4.26 17.33 18.15
N GLY A 350 -4.83 17.61 19.32
CA GLY A 350 -5.74 18.70 19.57
C GLY A 350 -5.34 19.94 18.79
N GLU A 351 -6.35 20.50 18.13
CA GLU A 351 -6.47 21.90 17.81
C GLU A 351 -5.94 22.70 19.02
N LEU A 352 -4.64 23.00 19.00
CA LEU A 352 -4.08 24.06 19.83
C LEU A 352 -4.61 25.32 19.17
N ASP A 353 -5.87 25.61 19.51
CA ASP A 353 -6.48 26.92 19.36
C ASP A 353 -5.38 27.91 19.72
N ALA A 354 -4.89 28.60 18.70
CA ALA A 354 -4.15 29.80 18.89
C ALA A 354 -5.16 30.81 19.43
N GLU A 355 -5.47 30.71 20.73
CA GLU A 355 -5.81 31.87 21.53
C GLU A 355 -4.67 32.84 21.30
N LEU A 356 -4.91 33.74 20.34
CA LEU A 356 -4.22 34.99 20.21
C LEU A 356 -4.39 35.69 21.56
N ASP A 357 -3.48 35.42 22.48
CA ASP A 357 -3.21 36.25 23.65
C ASP A 357 -2.73 37.61 23.12
N THR A 358 -3.68 38.37 22.59
CA THR A 358 -3.62 39.82 22.57
C THR A 358 -3.76 40.26 24.02
N GLU A 359 -2.67 40.16 24.79
CA GLU A 359 -2.56 40.99 25.98
C GLU A 359 -2.68 42.45 25.51
N PRO A 360 -3.68 43.22 25.99
CA PRO A 360 -3.79 44.61 25.63
C PRO A 360 -2.57 45.33 26.22
N LEU A 361 -1.80 45.98 25.34
CA LEU A 361 -0.95 47.10 25.73
C LEU A 361 -1.82 48.10 26.47
N GLN A 362 -1.75 48.08 27.80
CA GLN A 362 -2.27 49.15 28.65
C GLN A 362 -1.43 50.40 28.35
N ASP A 363 -1.87 51.16 27.35
CA ASP A 363 -1.52 52.56 27.24
C ASP A 363 -2.01 53.24 28.52
N GLY A 364 -1.05 53.56 29.38
CA GLY A 364 -1.26 54.41 30.54
C GLY A 364 -1.85 55.72 30.07
N GLN A 365 -3.11 55.95 30.42
CA GLN A 365 -3.78 57.23 30.32
C GLN A 365 -2.93 58.28 31.04
N ASP A 366 -2.32 59.19 30.29
CA ASP A 366 -1.79 60.42 30.84
C ASP A 366 -2.97 61.39 30.99
N SER A 367 -3.45 61.49 32.22
CA SER A 367 -4.40 62.50 32.66
C SER A 367 -3.72 63.86 32.61
N THR A 368 -3.96 64.65 31.56
CA THR A 368 -3.73 66.09 31.61
C THR A 368 -4.98 66.78 32.13
N ASP A 369 -4.97 67.02 33.44
CA ASP A 369 -5.80 68.00 34.12
C ASP A 369 -5.03 69.34 34.10
N SER A 370 -5.54 70.32 33.35
CA SER A 370 -5.40 71.78 33.53
C SER A 370 -6.19 72.54 32.47
#